data_AF-A0A067RF49-F1
#
_entry.id   AF-A0A067RF49-F1
#
_cell.length_a   1.000
_cell.length_b   1.000
_cell.length_c   1.000
_cell.angle_alpha   90.00
_cell.angle_beta   90.00
_cell.angle_gamma   90.00
#
_symmetry.space_group_name_H-M   'P 1'
#
loop_
_entity.id
_entity.type
_entity.pdbx_description
1 polymer ?
#
loop_
_entity_poly.entity_id
_entity_poly.type
_entity_poly.pdbx_seq_one_letter_code
_entity_poly.pdbx_strand_id
1 'polypeptide(L)' 'HQDNAPAHTALKVRQFLASNTMAVIPPPPYSPCDFFLFPKMKIQLKGRRFETIEEILP' A
#
# COMPACT_ATOMS: atom_id res chain seq x y z
N HIS A 1 1.66 7.82 1.30
CA HIS A 1 1.17 7.90 2.70
C HIS A 1 0.97 6.46 3.18
N GLN A 2 1.67 6.02 4.22
CA GLN A 2 1.71 4.62 4.67
C GLN A 2 0.97 4.47 6.01
N ASP A 3 0.36 3.32 6.24
CA ASP A 3 -0.26 3.00 7.53
C ASP A 3 0.79 2.78 8.63
N ASN A 4 0.32 2.63 9.88
CA ASN A 4 1.16 2.41 11.04
C ASN A 4 1.41 0.91 11.32
N ALA A 5 1.36 0.04 10.30
CA ALA A 5 1.60 -1.38 10.51
C ALA A 5 2.99 -1.63 11.13
N PRO A 6 3.17 -2.68 11.95
CA PRO A 6 4.44 -2.95 12.62
C PRO A 6 5.63 -3.06 11.66
N ALA A 7 5.42 -3.59 10.45
CA ALA A 7 6.46 -3.69 9.43
C ALA A 7 6.91 -2.30 8.94
N HIS A 8 6.00 -1.34 8.78
CA HIS A 8 6.30 0.01 8.29
C HIS A 8 6.92 0.91 9.36
N THR A 9 6.70 0.58 10.64
CA THR A 9 7.24 1.34 11.79
C THR A 9 8.51 0.73 12.36
N ALA A 10 8.93 -0.44 11.87
CA ALA A 10 10.15 -1.12 12.28
C ALA A 10 11.39 -0.21 12.17
N LEU A 11 12.32 -0.35 13.10
CA LEU A 11 13.53 0.48 13.16
C LEU A 11 14.30 0.49 11.84
N LYS A 12 14.47 -0.68 11.22
CA LYS A 12 15.18 -0.81 9.94
C LYS A 12 14.51 0.01 8.82
N VAL A 13 13.18 0.02 8.78
CA VAL A 13 12.40 0.81 7.81
C VAL A 13 12.55 2.30 8.11
N ARG A 14 12.43 2.71 9.38
CA ARG A 14 12.61 4.11 9.78
C ARG A 14 14.01 4.64 9.46
N GLN A 15 15.04 3.83 9.68
CA GLN A 15 16.43 4.16 9.33
C GLN A 15 16.61 4.34 7.83
N PHE A 16 16.05 3.42 7.03
CA PHE A 16 16.08 3.52 5.57
C PHE A 16 15.36 4.78 5.06
N LEU A 17 14.19 5.11 5.61
CA LEU A 17 13.45 6.31 5.22
C LEU A 17 14.24 7.59 5.57
N ALA A 18 14.86 7.62 6.75
CA ALA A 18 15.70 8.73 7.19
C ALA A 18 16.95 8.90 6.31
N SER A 19 17.63 7.79 5.96
CA SER A 19 18.83 7.85 5.10
C SER A 19 18.54 8.32 3.69
N ASN A 20 17.31 8.11 3.20
CA ASN A 20 16.87 8.53 1.87
C ASN A 20 16.13 9.88 1.90
N THR A 21 16.20 10.65 3.00
CA THR A 21 15.52 11.96 3.14
C THR A 21 14.01 11.89 2.83
N MET A 22 13.37 10.76 3.10
CA MET A 22 11.94 10.58 2.89
C MET A 22 11.17 11.08 4.11
N ALA A 23 10.36 12.12 3.93
CA ALA A 23 9.47 12.61 4.97
C ALA A 23 8.35 11.59 5.25
N VAL A 24 8.31 11.08 6.48
CA VAL A 24 7.23 10.20 6.94
C VAL A 24 6.14 11.05 7.57
N ILE A 25 5.00 11.13 6.88
CA ILE A 25 3.81 11.84 7.37
C ILE A 25 3.00 10.84 8.21
N PRO A 26 2.59 11.18 9.45
CA PRO A 26 1.75 10.31 10.27
C PRO A 26 0.41 9.98 9.60
N PRO A 27 -0.07 8.72 9.70
CA PRO A 27 -1.30 8.36 9.05
C PRO A 27 -2.57 9.00 9.56
N PRO A 28 -3.45 9.48 8.65
CA PRO A 28 -4.81 9.74 9.04
C PRO A 28 -5.47 8.42 9.48
N PRO A 29 -6.53 8.48 10.29
CA PRO A 29 -7.24 7.28 10.77
C PRO A 29 -7.71 6.34 9.64
N TYR A 30 -7.89 6.85 8.43
CA TYR A 30 -8.25 6.09 7.24
C TYR A 30 -7.33 6.43 6.07
N SER A 31 -6.71 5.42 5.45
CA SER A 31 -5.84 5.62 4.29
C SER A 31 -6.67 5.90 3.03
N PRO A 32 -6.24 6.86 2.18
CA PRO A 32 -6.93 7.13 0.91
C PRO A 32 -6.98 5.90 -0.01
N CYS A 33 -6.03 4.97 0.12
CA CYS A 33 -6.02 3.74 -0.68
C CYS A 33 -7.22 2.84 -0.37
N ASP A 34 -7.62 2.75 0.90
CA ASP A 34 -8.72 1.89 1.37
C ASP A 34 -10.08 2.39 0.90
N PHE A 35 -10.26 3.71 0.85
CA PHE A 35 -11.55 4.31 0.53
C PHE A 35 -11.72 4.63 -0.96
N PHE A 36 -10.64 4.96 -1.68
CA PHE A 36 -10.73 5.39 -3.08
C PHE A 36 -10.16 4.38 -4.07
N LEU A 37 -8.92 3.92 -3.86
CA LEU A 37 -8.21 3.10 -4.84
C LEU A 37 -8.71 1.66 -4.87
N PHE A 38 -8.72 0.98 -3.71
CA PHE A 38 -9.09 -0.43 -3.64
C PHE A 38 -10.54 -0.70 -4.06
N PRO A 39 -11.55 0.13 -3.73
CA PRO A 39 -12.90 -0.09 -4.25
C PRO A 39 -12.97 -0.06 -5.77
N LYS A 40 -12.30 0.91 -6.42
CA LYS A 40 -12.25 0.99 -7.89
C LYS A 40 -11.56 -0.23 -8.50
N MET A 41 -10.45 -0.66 -7.92
CA MET A 41 -9.72 -1.85 -8.37
C MET A 41 -10.56 -3.12 -8.18
N LYS A 42 -11.23 -3.28 -7.03
CA LYS A 42 -12.13 -4.41 -6.74
C LYS A 42 -13.27 -4.51 -7.76
N ILE A 43 -13.83 -3.40 -8.22
CA ILE A 43 -14.86 -3.41 -9.28
C ILE A 43 -14.30 -4.00 -10.57
N GLN A 44 -13.08 -3.61 -10.97
CA GLN A 44 -12.44 -4.12 -12.18
C GLN A 44 -12.10 -5.61 -12.07
N LEU A 45 -11.67 -6.06 -10.89
CA LEU A 45 -11.31 -7.44 -10.60
C LEU A 45 -12.51 -8.36 -10.35
N LYS A 46 -13.70 -7.82 -10.10
CA LYS A 46 -14.89 -8.59 -9.73
C LYS A 46 -15.25 -9.59 -10.84
N GLY A 47 -15.34 -10.87 -10.48
CA GLY A 47 -15.75 -11.94 -11.38
C GLY A 47 -14.64 -12.44 -12.32
N ARG A 48 -13.44 -11.86 -12.27
CA ARG A 48 -12.29 -12.37 -13.03
C ARG A 48 -11.62 -13.52 -12.28
N ARG A 49 -11.13 -14.50 -13.03
CA ARG A 49 -10.21 -15.54 -12.58
C ARG A 49 -8.92 -15.38 -13.36
N PHE A 50 -7.81 -15.58 -12.69
CA PHE A 50 -6.48 -15.50 -13.27
C PHE A 50 -5.83 -16.87 -13.08
N GLU A 51 -5.32 -17.45 -14.16
CA GLU A 51 -4.69 -18.79 -14.14
C GLU A 51 -3.20 -18.69 -13.80
N THR A 52 -2.60 -17.55 -14.11
CA THR A 52 -1.17 -17.31 -13.96
C THR A 52 -0.89 -15.97 -13.29
N ILE A 53 0.32 -15.79 -12.76
CA ILE A 53 0.72 -14.54 -12.10
C ILE A 53 0.88 -13.43 -13.15
N GLU A 54 1.34 -13.81 -14.34
CA GLU A 54 1.55 -12.95 -15.49
C GLU A 54 0.25 -12.23 -15.92
N GLU A 55 -0.92 -12.83 -15.68
CA GLU A 55 -2.21 -12.19 -15.97
C GLU A 55 -2.64 -11.15 -14.91
N ILE A 56 -2.07 -11.19 -13.70
CA ILE A 56 -2.37 -10.26 -12.59
C ILE A 56 -1.43 -9.04 -12.66
N LEU A 57 -0.22 -9.24 -13.17
CA LEU A 57 0.79 -8.19 -13.30
C LEU A 57 0.48 -7.29 -14.52
N PRO A 58 0.67 -5.96 -14.40
CA PRO A 58 0.52 -5.05 -15.52
C PRO A 58 1.61 -5.21 -16.59
#